data_AF-A0A3B0PAZ0-F1
#
_entry.id   AF-A0A3B0PAZ0-F1
#
_cell.length_a   1.000
_cell.length_b   1.000
_cell.length_c   1.000
_cell.angle_alpha   90.00
_cell.angle_beta   90.00
_cell.angle_gamma   90.00
#
_symmetry.space_group_name_H-M   'P 1'
#
loop_
_entity.id
_entity.type
_entity.pdbx_description
1 polymer ?
#
loop_
_entity_poly.entity_id
_entity_poly.type
_entity_poly.pdbx_seq_one_letter_code
_entity_poly.pdbx_strand_id
1 'polypeptide(L)' 'MNIGEKPIMSKNKLLTTVAWKLGKKKPVYALEGSVFIAGAAVQW' A
#
# COMPACT_ATOMS: atom_id res chain seq x y z
N MET A 1 -3.64 3.89 -1.23
CA MET A 1 -4.67 4.53 -0.37
C MET A 1 -4.10 4.74 1.01
N ASN A 2 -4.20 5.95 1.59
CA ASN A 2 -3.75 6.21 2.97
C ASN A 2 -4.83 5.76 3.97
N ILE A 3 -4.45 4.94 4.96
CA ILE A 3 -5.37 4.39 5.99
C ILE A 3 -5.04 4.88 7.41
N GLY A 4 -4.15 5.87 7.55
CA GLY A 4 -3.83 6.49 8.84
C GLY A 4 -2.94 5.63 9.72
N GLU A 5 -2.99 5.85 11.04
CA GLU A 5 -2.06 5.24 12.01
C GLU A 5 -2.45 3.81 12.45
N LYS A 6 -3.56 3.26 11.93
CA LYS A 6 -4.03 1.91 12.25
C LYS A 6 -3.91 1.01 11.01
N PRO A 7 -3.23 -0.14 11.11
CA PRO A 7 -3.23 -1.10 10.03
C PRO A 7 -4.66 -1.67 9.89
N ILE A 8 -5.24 -1.56 8.69
CA ILE A 8 -6.54 -2.15 8.37
C ILE A 8 -6.35 -3.23 7.32
N MET A 9 -6.88 -4.43 7.59
CA MET A 9 -6.96 -5.48 6.58
C MET A 9 -7.90 -5.04 5.45
N SER A 10 -7.40 -5.03 4.22
CA SER A 10 -8.25 -4.69 3.07
C SER A 10 -9.28 -5.77 2.81
N LYS A 11 -10.55 -5.36 2.69
CA LYS A 11 -11.63 -6.24 2.22
C LYS A 11 -11.54 -6.55 0.71
N ASN A 12 -10.76 -5.77 -0.03
CA ASN A 12 -10.62 -5.88 -1.49
C ASN A 12 -9.33 -6.61 -1.90
N LYS A 13 -8.82 -7.52 -1.05
CA LYS A 13 -7.58 -8.30 -1.31
C LYS A 13 -6.34 -7.45 -1.57
N LEU A 14 -6.29 -6.23 -1.01
CA LEU A 14 -5.11 -5.37 -1.07
C LEU A 14 -4.18 -5.64 0.12
N LEU A 15 -2.88 -5.44 -0.07
CA LEU A 15 -1.88 -5.58 0.98
C LEU A 15 -1.89 -4.34 1.88
N THR A 16 -1.72 -4.56 3.18
CA THR A 16 -1.52 -3.47 4.15
C THR A 16 -0.02 -3.25 4.31
N THR A 17 0.47 -2.09 3.90
CA THR A 17 1.88 -1.72 3.95
C THR A 17 2.09 -0.46 4.79
N VAL A 18 3.33 -0.16 5.18
CA VAL A 18 3.66 1.11 5.84
C VAL A 18 3.82 2.18 4.75
N ALA A 19 3.02 3.25 4.85
CA ALA A 19 3.11 4.38 3.94
C ALA A 19 4.34 5.24 4.25
N TRP A 20 4.46 5.70 5.51
CA TRP A 20 5.62 6.44 6.00
C TRP A 20 5.63 6.53 7.53
N LYS A 21 6.80 6.81 8.11
CA LYS A 21 6.96 7.10 9.54
C LYS A 21 7.81 8.35 9.72
N LEU A 22 7.24 9.37 10.37
CA LEU A 22 7.91 10.65 10.62
C LEU A 22 8.42 10.71 12.07
N GLY A 23 9.72 10.44 12.24
CA GLY A 23 10.39 10.54 13.54
C GLY A 23 9.76 9.67 14.63
N LYS A 24 9.36 10.28 15.74
CA LYS A 24 8.71 9.61 16.88
C LYS A 24 7.18 9.44 16.70
N LYS A 25 6.58 9.97 15.64
CA LYS A 25 5.13 9.80 15.38
C LYS A 25 4.83 8.36 14.96
N LYS A 26 3.58 7.92 15.18
CA LYS A 26 3.17 6.55 14.84
C LYS A 26 3.25 6.37 13.31
N PRO A 27 3.59 5.16 12.84
CA PRO A 27 3.65 4.88 11.42
C PRO A 27 2.27 5.02 10.79
N VAL A 28 2.22 5.66 9.62
CA VAL A 28 1.03 5.71 8.78
C VAL A 28 1.08 4.52 7.84
N TYR A 29 -0.04 3.83 7.70
CA TYR A 29 -0.19 2.67 6.84
C TYR A 29 -0.90 3.05 5.54
N ALA A 30 -0.67 2.26 4.50
CA ALA A 30 -1.34 2.36 3.22
C ALA A 30 -1.87 0.99 2.78
N LEU A 31 -2.88 1.02 1.93
CA LEU A 31 -3.27 -0.14 1.13
C LEU A 31 -2.58 -0.07 -0.22
N GLU A 32 -1.91 -1.17 -0.56
CA GLU A 32 -1.14 -1.38 -1.79
C GLU A 32 -1.78 -2.50 -2.61
N GLY A 33 -1.93 -2.25 -3.92
CA GLY A 33 -2.26 -3.27 -4.91
C GLY A 33 -1.15 -3.32 -5.94
N SER A 34 -0.52 -4.47 -6.09
CA SER A 34 0.63 -4.65 -6.99
C SER A 34 0.17 -5.29 -8.31
N VAL A 35 0.59 -4.71 -9.44
CA VAL A 35 0.30 -5.24 -10.78
C VAL A 35 1.64 -5.63 -11.42
N PHE A 36 1.86 -6.94 -11.60
CA PHE A 36 3.13 -7.48 -12.08
C PHE A 36 3.34 -7.34 -13.59
N ILE A 37 2.26 -7.29 -14.37
CA ILE A 37 2.28 -7.19 -15.83
C ILE A 37 1.70 -5.84 -16.24
N ALA A 38 2.49 -4.78 -16.12
CA ALA A 38 2.13 -3.45 -16.62
C ALA A 38 3.01 -3.05 -17.81
N GLY A 39 4.33 -3.03 -17.62
CA GLY A 39 5.29 -2.72 -18.70
C GLY A 39 5.36 -3.80 -19.78
N ALA A 40 5.36 -5.07 -19.37
CA ALA A 40 5.40 -6.20 -20.30
C ALA A 40 4.15 -6.29 -21.21
N ALA A 41 3.02 -5.72 -20.80
CA ALA A 41 1.80 -5.68 -21.63
C ALA A 41 1.87 -4.64 -22.76
N VAL A 42 2.65 -3.56 -22.60
CA VAL A 42 2.82 -2.51 -23.61
C VAL A 42 3.99 -2.82 -24.55
N GLN A 43 4.92 -3.68 -24.12
CA GLN A 43 6.10 -4.08 -24.87
C GLN A 43 5.83 -5.18 -25.91
N TRP A 44 4.57 -5.63 -26.03
CA TRP A 44 4.13 -6.62 -27.02
C TRP A 44 3.56 -5.94 -28.27
#